data_AF-A0A1H6VHS5-F1
#
_entry.id   AF-A0A1H6VHS5-F1
#
_cell.length_a   1.000
_cell.length_b   1.000
_cell.length_c   1.000
_cell.angle_alpha   90.00
_cell.angle_beta   90.00
_cell.angle_gamma   90.00
#
_symmetry.space_group_name_H-M   'P 1'
#
loop_
_entity.id
_entity.type
_entity.pdbx_description
1 polymer ?
#
loop_
_entity_poly.entity_id
_entity_poly.type
_entity_poly.pdbx_seq_one_letter_code
_entity_poly.pdbx_strand_id
1 'polypeptide(L)'
;MGMKGAFFVVGLALLAPVAFAQQQSTKPPMSTSQLQQLQNAQREGAHNAKSMEFANRQADRDALANLAKLRAGLAQSWQQMGLSPEAARRVADSYDPEFAARMHHTSLRGKTDAQVADMLRNAVASNRFLVADQLLIDYQRQKLSLRELAAGDKNESVSGR
;
A
#
# COMPACT_ATOMS: atom_id res chain seq x y z
N MET A 1 55.32 -21.08 -21.01
CA MET A 1 56.05 -20.19 -21.95
C MET A 1 56.88 -21.09 -22.86
N GLY A 2 56.43 -21.30 -24.09
CA GLY A 2 57.07 -22.19 -25.06
C GLY A 2 56.62 -21.79 -26.45
N MET A 3 57.49 -21.10 -27.18
CA MET A 3 57.23 -20.47 -28.46
C MET A 3 58.17 -21.10 -29.49
N LYS A 4 57.66 -21.83 -30.47
CA LYS A 4 58.37 -22.28 -31.69
C LYS A 4 57.34 -22.53 -32.81
N GLY A 5 57.31 -21.67 -33.82
CA GLY A 5 57.61 -22.06 -35.23
C GLY A 5 56.31 -22.33 -36.01
N ALA A 6 56.15 -22.09 -37.31
CA ALA A 6 57.02 -21.63 -38.37
C ALA A 6 56.17 -21.01 -39.51
N PHE A 7 56.87 -20.47 -40.51
CA PHE A 7 56.42 -19.59 -41.60
C PHE A 7 55.70 -20.30 -42.77
N PHE A 8 54.81 -19.51 -43.42
CA PHE A 8 54.51 -19.37 -44.87
C PHE A 8 54.14 -20.58 -45.75
N VAL A 9 52.96 -20.47 -46.42
CA VAL A 9 52.85 -20.61 -47.88
C VAL A 9 51.75 -19.65 -48.41
N VAL A 10 52.09 -18.90 -49.45
CA VAL A 10 51.24 -18.03 -50.28
C VAL A 10 50.42 -18.88 -51.24
N GLY A 11 49.11 -18.62 -51.35
CA GLY A 11 48.26 -19.13 -52.42
C GLY A 11 47.36 -18.03 -52.96
N LEU A 12 47.76 -17.39 -54.06
CA LEU A 12 46.89 -16.55 -54.88
C LEU A 12 46.10 -17.45 -55.83
N ALA A 13 44.77 -17.39 -55.79
CA ALA A 13 43.92 -17.85 -56.88
C ALA A 13 42.86 -16.78 -57.20
N LEU A 14 42.79 -16.43 -58.48
CA LEU A 14 42.00 -15.35 -59.07
C LEU A 14 40.54 -15.75 -59.30
N LEU A 15 39.65 -14.80 -58.99
CA LEU A 15 38.45 -14.35 -59.72
C LEU A 15 37.39 -15.39 -60.17
N ALA A 16 36.23 -15.35 -59.51
CA ALA A 16 34.94 -15.13 -60.18
C ALA A 16 33.93 -14.52 -59.18
N PRO A 17 33.18 -13.46 -59.55
CA PRO A 17 32.15 -12.88 -58.69
C PRO A 17 30.93 -13.80 -58.72
N VAL A 18 30.85 -14.73 -57.76
CA VAL A 18 29.63 -15.49 -57.56
C VAL A 18 28.66 -14.59 -56.81
N ALA A 19 27.71 -14.07 -57.60
CA ALA A 19 26.41 -13.52 -57.22
C ALA A 19 26.24 -13.13 -55.75
N PHE A 20 26.15 -11.81 -55.54
CA PHE A 20 25.35 -11.25 -54.46
C PHE A 20 23.91 -11.80 -54.57
N ALA A 21 23.63 -12.93 -53.92
CA ALA A 21 22.34 -13.12 -53.27
C ALA A 21 22.54 -12.65 -51.84
N GLN A 22 22.73 -11.34 -51.66
CA GLN A 22 22.41 -10.74 -50.37
C GLN A 22 20.97 -11.14 -50.09
N GLN A 23 20.80 -11.99 -49.07
CA GLN A 23 19.63 -12.00 -48.22
C GLN A 23 19.44 -10.59 -47.67
N GLN A 24 18.95 -9.68 -48.51
CA GLN A 24 18.11 -8.62 -48.03
C GLN A 24 16.79 -9.31 -47.73
N SER A 25 16.71 -9.88 -46.51
CA SER A 25 15.48 -9.73 -45.75
C SER A 25 15.27 -8.22 -45.59
N THR A 26 14.82 -7.57 -46.65
CA THR A 26 14.09 -6.32 -46.55
C THR A 26 12.90 -6.68 -45.69
N LYS A 27 13.04 -6.49 -44.36
CA LYS A 27 11.89 -6.19 -43.53
C LYS A 27 11.16 -5.10 -44.32
N PRO A 28 9.95 -5.36 -44.84
CA PRO A 28 9.24 -4.35 -45.60
C PRO A 28 9.21 -3.08 -44.73
N PRO A 29 9.46 -1.89 -45.30
CA PRO A 29 9.33 -0.67 -44.53
C PRO A 29 7.96 -0.70 -43.88
N MET A 30 7.93 -0.59 -42.55
CA MET A 30 6.71 -0.63 -41.76
C MET A 30 5.70 0.31 -42.43
N SER A 31 4.55 -0.22 -42.82
CA SER A 31 3.58 0.58 -43.56
C SER A 31 3.18 1.79 -42.72
N THR A 32 2.86 2.91 -43.35
CA THR A 32 2.40 4.12 -42.65
C THR A 32 1.26 3.80 -41.68
N SER A 33 0.38 2.85 -42.03
CA SER A 33 -0.65 2.32 -41.15
C SER A 33 -0.12 1.59 -39.91
N GLN A 34 0.91 0.74 -40.04
CA GLN A 34 1.55 0.06 -38.91
C GLN A 34 2.30 1.05 -38.01
N LEU A 35 2.92 2.07 -38.59
CA LEU A 35 3.64 3.12 -37.86
C LEU A 35 2.67 4.02 -37.08
N GLN A 36 1.51 4.32 -37.68
CA GLN A 36 0.40 5.02 -37.03
C GLN A 36 -0.20 4.19 -35.87
N GLN A 37 -0.41 2.88 -36.08
CA GLN A 37 -0.88 1.98 -35.02
C GLN A 37 0.11 1.91 -33.85
N LEU A 38 1.41 1.81 -34.13
CA LEU A 38 2.43 1.80 -33.09
C LEU A 38 2.45 3.11 -32.29
N GLN A 39 2.34 4.26 -32.97
CA GLN A 39 2.24 5.57 -32.29
C GLN A 39 0.99 5.69 -31.42
N ASN A 40 -0.16 5.22 -31.90
CA ASN A 40 -1.40 5.23 -31.13
C ASN A 40 -1.28 4.33 -29.90
N ALA A 41 -0.75 3.11 -30.04
CA ALA A 41 -0.50 2.20 -28.94
C ALA A 41 0.47 2.79 -27.90
N GLN A 42 1.51 3.52 -28.34
CA GLN A 42 2.43 4.21 -27.44
C GLN A 42 1.77 5.39 -26.71
N ARG A 43 0.93 6.18 -27.39
CA ARG A 43 0.16 7.27 -26.75
C ARG A 43 -0.84 6.73 -25.74
N GLU A 44 -1.53 5.65 -26.07
CA GLU A 44 -2.45 4.96 -25.17
C GLU A 44 -1.71 4.41 -23.95
N GLY A 45 -0.56 3.76 -24.15
CA GLY A 45 0.31 3.30 -23.07
C GLY A 45 0.78 4.44 -22.15
N ALA A 46 1.24 5.55 -22.73
CA ALA A 46 1.67 6.74 -21.97
C ALA A 46 0.50 7.41 -21.23
N HIS A 47 -0.68 7.45 -21.84
CA HIS A 47 -1.89 7.98 -21.22
C HIS A 47 -2.34 7.12 -20.02
N ASN A 48 -2.29 5.79 -20.18
CA ASN A 48 -2.63 4.84 -19.13
C ASN A 48 -1.61 4.87 -17.99
N ALA A 49 -0.32 4.97 -18.28
CA ALA A 49 0.71 5.15 -17.26
C ALA A 49 0.48 6.43 -16.44
N LYS A 50 0.22 7.55 -17.13
CA LYS A 50 -0.04 8.83 -16.48
C LYS A 50 -1.32 8.82 -15.64
N SER A 51 -2.39 8.17 -16.12
CA SER A 51 -3.64 8.06 -15.35
C SER A 51 -3.47 7.19 -14.09
N MET A 52 -2.71 6.09 -14.19
CA MET A 52 -2.35 5.27 -13.03
C MET A 52 -1.52 6.06 -12.01
N GLU A 53 -0.53 6.85 -12.44
CA GLU A 53 0.25 7.72 -11.55
C GLU A 53 -0.62 8.76 -10.83
N PHE A 54 -1.57 9.38 -11.53
CA PHE A 54 -2.50 10.32 -10.90
C PHE A 54 -3.42 9.63 -9.90
N ALA A 55 -3.99 8.47 -10.25
CA ALA A 55 -4.82 7.68 -9.36
C ALA A 55 -4.05 7.26 -8.10
N ASN A 56 -2.80 6.82 -8.26
CA ASN A 56 -1.96 6.43 -7.14
C ASN A 56 -1.67 7.62 -6.20
N ARG A 57 -1.28 8.77 -6.76
CA ARG A 57 -1.08 9.99 -5.95
C ARG A 57 -2.33 10.45 -5.23
N GLN A 58 -3.51 10.28 -5.84
CA GLN A 58 -4.76 10.62 -5.20
C GLN A 58 -5.07 9.67 -4.04
N ALA A 59 -4.88 8.36 -4.24
CA ALA A 59 -5.02 7.36 -3.18
C ALA A 59 -4.07 7.62 -2.00
N ASP A 60 -2.81 7.99 -2.28
CA ASP A 60 -1.82 8.34 -1.24
C ASP A 60 -2.28 9.55 -0.41
N ARG A 61 -2.81 10.58 -1.07
CA ARG A 61 -3.35 11.77 -0.38
C ARG A 61 -4.55 11.44 0.48
N ASP A 62 -5.46 10.62 -0.03
CA ASP A 62 -6.65 10.20 0.69
C ASP A 62 -6.27 9.34 1.91
N ALA A 63 -5.28 8.47 1.78
CA ALA A 63 -4.73 7.68 2.87
C ALA A 63 -4.14 8.57 3.99
N LEU A 64 -3.34 9.58 3.63
CA LEU A 64 -2.78 10.54 4.58
C LEU A 64 -3.87 11.38 5.27
N ALA A 65 -4.87 11.84 4.51
CA ALA A 65 -5.99 12.61 5.07
C ALA A 65 -6.81 11.76 6.05
N ASN A 66 -7.05 10.49 5.73
CA ASN A 66 -7.74 9.55 6.61
C ASN A 66 -6.94 9.25 7.87
N LEU A 67 -5.61 9.08 7.77
CA LEU A 67 -4.73 8.92 8.92
C LEU A 67 -4.78 10.16 9.84
N ALA A 68 -4.72 11.36 9.27
CA ALA A 68 -4.81 12.60 10.04
C ALA A 68 -6.13 12.71 10.81
N LYS A 69 -7.26 12.36 10.17
CA LYS A 69 -8.57 12.31 10.83
C LYS A 69 -8.61 11.30 11.96
N LEU A 70 -8.05 10.11 11.75
CA LEU A 70 -7.99 9.06 12.76
C LEU A 70 -7.18 9.52 13.98
N ARG A 71 -5.99 10.08 13.77
CA ARG A 71 -5.15 10.62 14.85
C ARG A 71 -5.83 11.76 15.59
N ALA A 72 -6.56 12.63 14.89
CA ALA A 72 -7.36 13.67 15.55
C ALA A 72 -8.46 13.07 16.45
N GLY A 73 -9.17 12.04 15.98
CA GLY A 73 -10.19 11.34 16.78
C GLY A 73 -9.60 10.60 17.99
N LEU A 74 -8.43 9.98 17.84
CA LEU A 74 -7.68 9.37 18.94
C LEU A 74 -7.28 10.41 19.97
N ALA A 75 -6.69 11.53 19.54
CA ALA A 75 -6.30 12.62 20.44
C ALA A 75 -7.50 13.17 21.21
N GLN A 76 -8.66 13.36 20.56
CA GLN A 76 -9.88 13.78 21.24
C GLN A 76 -10.34 12.74 22.27
N SER A 77 -10.28 11.45 21.94
CA SER A 77 -10.65 10.37 22.86
C SER A 77 -9.72 10.30 24.08
N TRP A 78 -8.42 10.49 23.88
CA TRP A 78 -7.44 10.59 24.96
C TRP A 78 -7.66 11.79 25.88
N GLN A 79 -8.00 12.95 25.31
CA GLN A 79 -8.36 14.13 26.10
C GLN A 79 -9.60 13.89 26.97
N GLN A 80 -10.63 13.22 26.43
CA GLN A 80 -11.83 12.85 27.18
C GLN A 80 -11.54 11.89 28.33
N MET A 81 -10.47 11.10 28.23
CA MET A 81 -9.97 10.22 29.31
C MET A 81 -9.03 10.93 30.29
N GLY A 82 -8.81 12.24 30.14
CA GLY A 82 -8.08 13.07 31.09
C GLY A 82 -6.62 13.36 30.73
N LEU A 83 -6.15 12.98 29.53
CA LEU A 83 -4.83 13.42 29.06
C LEU A 83 -4.86 14.91 28.71
N SER A 84 -3.75 15.60 28.96
CA SER A 84 -3.58 16.98 28.47
C SER A 84 -3.60 17.00 26.93
N PRO A 85 -3.95 18.13 26.29
CA PRO A 85 -4.00 18.21 24.84
C PRO A 85 -2.70 17.81 24.14
N GLU A 86 -1.55 18.15 24.72
CA GLU A 86 -0.23 17.80 24.20
C GLU A 86 0.08 16.31 24.36
N ALA A 87 -0.22 15.73 25.54
CA ALA A 87 0.00 14.31 25.79
C ALA A 87 -0.90 13.45 24.88
N ALA A 88 -2.17 13.84 24.73
CA ALA A 88 -3.12 13.14 23.86
C ALA A 88 -2.69 13.13 22.39
N ARG A 89 -2.18 14.26 21.87
CA ARG A 89 -1.59 14.32 20.52
C ARG A 89 -0.40 13.40 20.39
N ARG A 90 0.52 13.42 21.36
CA ARG A 90 1.71 12.56 21.36
C ARG A 90 1.35 11.08 21.30
N VAL A 91 0.35 10.65 22.08
CA VAL A 91 -0.12 9.26 22.03
C VAL A 91 -0.69 8.97 20.65
N ALA A 92 -1.65 9.77 20.18
CA ALA A 92 -2.31 9.55 18.89
C ALA A 92 -1.36 9.60 17.67
N ASP A 93 -0.34 10.44 17.69
CA ASP A 93 0.66 10.55 16.62
C ASP A 93 1.52 9.30 16.47
N SER A 94 1.58 8.47 17.52
CA SER A 94 2.27 7.17 17.49
C SER A 94 1.53 6.12 16.66
N TYR A 95 0.24 6.33 16.36
CA TYR A 95 -0.56 5.36 15.64
C TYR A 95 -0.08 5.20 14.19
N ASP A 96 0.24 3.96 13.83
CA ASP A 96 0.64 3.55 12.49
C ASP A 96 -0.29 2.40 12.03
N PRO A 97 -1.07 2.59 10.95
CA PRO A 97 -2.03 1.61 10.48
C PRO A 97 -1.37 0.32 9.97
N GLU A 98 -0.18 0.39 9.37
CA GLU A 98 0.51 -0.80 8.85
C GLU A 98 1.10 -1.65 9.99
N PHE A 99 1.59 -0.99 11.04
CA PHE A 99 2.07 -1.71 12.21
C PHE A 99 0.89 -2.26 13.03
N ALA A 100 -0.16 -1.47 13.21
CA ALA A 100 -1.38 -1.90 13.88
C ALA A 100 -1.98 -3.15 13.24
N ALA A 101 -2.04 -3.21 11.90
CA ALA A 101 -2.54 -4.38 11.16
C ALA A 101 -1.75 -5.67 11.40
N ARG A 102 -0.47 -5.56 11.79
CA ARG A 102 0.42 -6.70 12.06
C ARG A 102 0.55 -7.01 13.55
N MET A 103 -0.06 -6.19 14.41
CA MET A 103 0.08 -6.32 15.84
C MET A 103 -0.86 -7.39 16.40
N HIS A 104 -0.42 -8.09 17.45
CA HIS A 104 -1.32 -8.95 18.22
C HIS A 104 -2.34 -8.13 19.00
N HIS A 105 -3.62 -8.33 18.69
CA HIS A 105 -4.73 -7.69 19.39
C HIS A 105 -4.97 -8.36 20.74
N THR A 106 -5.09 -7.55 21.79
CA THR A 106 -5.48 -8.08 23.10
C THR A 106 -6.99 -8.30 23.12
N SER A 107 -7.43 -9.53 23.39
CA SER A 107 -8.86 -9.82 23.48
C SER A 107 -9.50 -9.03 24.61
N LEU A 108 -10.61 -8.34 24.30
CA LEU A 108 -11.42 -7.57 25.23
C LEU A 108 -12.67 -8.33 25.71
N ARG A 109 -12.89 -9.55 25.22
CA ARG A 109 -14.06 -10.36 25.59
C ARG A 109 -14.06 -10.64 27.10
N GLY A 110 -15.18 -10.32 27.74
CA GLY A 110 -15.38 -10.53 29.18
C GLY A 110 -14.62 -9.54 30.09
N LYS A 111 -13.93 -8.54 29.53
CA LYS A 111 -13.33 -7.47 30.32
C LYS A 111 -14.35 -6.39 30.65
N THR A 112 -14.27 -5.84 31.85
CA THR A 112 -15.08 -4.69 32.27
C THR A 112 -14.46 -3.38 31.80
N ASP A 113 -15.27 -2.32 31.71
CA ASP A 113 -14.79 -0.97 31.36
C ASP A 113 -13.62 -0.51 32.25
N ALA A 114 -13.65 -0.84 33.54
CA ALA A 114 -12.57 -0.54 34.49
C ALA A 114 -11.28 -1.30 34.16
N GLN A 115 -11.37 -2.59 33.84
CA GLN A 115 -10.20 -3.39 33.45
C GLN A 115 -9.58 -2.89 32.14
N VAL A 116 -10.40 -2.47 31.18
CA VAL A 116 -9.92 -1.89 29.92
C VAL A 116 -9.26 -0.54 30.17
N ALA A 117 -9.85 0.30 31.03
CA ALA A 117 -9.25 1.57 31.43
C ALA A 117 -7.87 1.37 32.10
N ASP A 118 -7.72 0.38 32.97
CA ASP A 118 -6.42 0.05 33.57
C ASP A 118 -5.40 -0.42 32.53
N MET A 119 -5.82 -1.25 31.56
CA MET A 119 -4.96 -1.66 30.46
C MET A 119 -4.49 -0.47 29.60
N LEU A 120 -5.40 0.47 29.30
CA LEU A 120 -5.07 1.71 28.58
C LEU A 120 -4.08 2.56 29.37
N ARG A 121 -4.34 2.79 30.66
CA ARG A 121 -3.44 3.56 31.55
C ARG A 121 -2.06 2.92 31.64
N ASN A 122 -2.00 1.59 31.79
CA ASN A 122 -0.74 0.85 31.86
C ASN A 122 0.06 0.95 30.56
N ALA A 123 -0.61 0.88 29.40
CA ALA A 123 0.04 1.03 28.10
C ALA A 123 0.61 2.45 27.93
N VAL A 124 -0.15 3.48 28.28
CA VAL A 124 0.31 4.87 28.24
C VAL A 124 1.47 5.11 29.21
N ALA A 125 1.36 4.64 30.46
CA ALA A 125 2.42 4.77 31.47
C ALA A 125 3.72 4.05 31.07
N SER A 126 3.60 2.96 30.32
CA SER A 126 4.74 2.20 29.77
C SER A 126 5.27 2.76 28.45
N ASN A 127 4.79 3.93 27.99
CA ASN A 127 5.10 4.52 26.69
C ASN A 127 4.82 3.60 25.49
N ARG A 128 3.90 2.64 25.64
CA ARG A 128 3.46 1.73 24.57
C ARG A 128 2.28 2.35 23.82
N PHE A 129 2.50 3.53 23.25
CA PHE A 129 1.42 4.37 22.71
C PHE A 129 0.66 3.71 21.56
N LEU A 130 1.35 3.05 20.63
CA LEU A 130 0.70 2.31 19.55
C LEU A 130 -0.23 1.19 20.06
N VAL A 131 0.19 0.50 21.13
CA VAL A 131 -0.63 -0.51 21.81
C VAL A 131 -1.85 0.12 22.47
N ALA A 132 -1.66 1.29 23.09
CA ALA A 132 -2.73 2.03 23.73
C ALA A 132 -3.77 2.50 22.70
N ASP A 133 -3.34 3.05 21.57
CA ASP A 133 -4.24 3.49 20.49
C ASP A 133 -5.02 2.32 19.89
N GLN A 134 -4.34 1.20 19.61
CA GLN A 134 -5.01 0.01 19.08
C GLN A 134 -6.04 -0.55 20.07
N LEU A 135 -5.68 -0.62 21.35
CA LEU A 135 -6.57 -1.06 22.43
C LEU A 135 -7.80 -0.16 22.55
N LEU A 136 -7.63 1.15 22.39
CA LEU A 136 -8.71 2.13 22.43
C LEU A 136 -9.67 1.94 21.24
N ILE A 137 -9.13 1.73 20.04
CA ILE A 137 -9.92 1.45 18.83
C ILE A 137 -10.74 0.17 19.02
N ASP A 138 -10.12 -0.90 19.51
CA ASP A 138 -10.79 -2.18 19.73
C ASP A 138 -11.92 -2.06 20.77
N TYR A 139 -11.69 -1.30 21.84
CA TYR A 139 -12.69 -1.03 22.86
C TYR A 139 -13.87 -0.22 22.31
N GLN A 140 -13.61 0.83 21.54
CA GLN A 140 -14.67 1.62 20.91
C GLN A 140 -15.50 0.79 19.93
N ARG A 141 -14.86 -0.07 19.13
CA ARG A 141 -15.55 -1.02 18.23
C ARG A 141 -16.45 -1.98 18.99
N GLN A 142 -15.99 -2.54 20.11
CA GLN A 142 -16.80 -3.42 20.95
C GLN A 142 -18.01 -2.69 21.56
N LYS A 143 -17.87 -1.43 21.99
CA LYS A 143 -19.00 -0.67 22.54
C LYS A 143 -20.05 -0.36 21.48
N LEU A 144 -19.61 -0.06 20.26
CA LEU A 144 -20.52 0.17 19.14
C LEU A 144 -21.29 -1.11 18.78
N SER A 145 -20.61 -2.25 18.67
CA SER A 145 -21.27 -3.52 18.33
C SER A 145 -22.28 -3.96 19.40
N LEU A 146 -21.96 -3.80 20.69
CA LEU A 146 -22.90 -4.09 21.78
C LEU A 146 -24.12 -3.16 21.75
N ARG A 147 -23.93 -1.89 21.39
CA ARG A 147 -25.03 -0.92 21.25
C ARG A 147 -25.95 -1.25 20.09
N GLU A 148 -25.39 -1.68 18.96
CA GLU A 148 -26.16 -2.12 17.79
C GLU A 148 -26.98 -3.37 18.08
N LEU A 149 -26.39 -4.37 18.76
CA LEU A 149 -27.11 -5.57 19.22
C LEU A 149 -28.28 -5.21 20.14
N ALA A 150 -28.06 -4.31 21.11
CA ALA A 150 -29.11 -3.85 22.01
C ALA A 150 -30.19 -2.98 21.33
N ALA A 151 -29.91 -2.40 20.16
CA ALA A 151 -30.87 -1.64 19.38
C ALA A 151 -31.70 -2.55 18.45
N GLY A 152 -31.12 -3.63 17.93
CA GLY A 152 -31.82 -4.64 17.12
C GLY A 152 -32.90 -5.38 17.91
N ASP A 153 -32.61 -5.75 19.16
CA ASP A 153 -33.53 -6.47 20.07
C ASP A 153 -34.83 -5.69 20.39
N LYS A 154 -34.77 -4.35 20.32
CA LYS A 154 -35.93 -3.48 20.58
C LYS A 154 -36.90 -3.38 19.40
N ASN A 155 -36.50 -3.80 18.20
CA ASN A 155 -37.34 -3.72 16.99
C ASN A 155 -38.14 -5.00 16.72
N GLU A 156 -37.78 -6.15 17.31
CA GLU A 156 -38.58 -7.39 17.19
C GLU A 156 -39.73 -7.48 18.21
N SER A 157 -39.65 -6.74 19.31
CA SER A 157 -40.66 -6.75 20.37
C SER A 157 -41.88 -5.85 20.12
N VAL A 158 -41.95 -5.20 18.94
CA VAL A 158 -43.07 -4.32 18.53
C VAL A 158 -43.93 -4.93 17.42
N SER A 159 -43.50 -6.00 16.74
CA SER A 159 -44.27 -6.69 15.70
C SER A 159 -44.92 -7.97 16.23
N GLY A 160 -45.76 -7.80 17.25
CA GLY A 160 -46.46 -8.90 17.92
C GLY A 160 -47.74 -8.42 18.59
N ARG A 161 -48.61 -7.74 17.84
CA ARG A 161 -50.02 -7.55 18.16
C ARG A 161 -50.85 -7.55 16.88
#